data_AF-A0A349MN47-F1
#
_entry.id   AF-A0A349MN47-F1
#
_cell.length_a   1.000
_cell.length_b   1.000
_cell.length_c   1.000
_cell.angle_alpha   90.00
_cell.angle_beta   90.00
_cell.angle_gamma   90.00
#
_symmetry.space_group_name_H-M   'P 1'
#
loop_
_entity.id
_entity.type
_entity.pdbx_description
1 polymer ?
#
loop_
_entity_poly.entity_id
_entity_poly.type
_entity_poly.pdbx_seq_one_letter_code
_entity_poly.pdbx_strand_id
1 'polypeptide(L)' 'VSKSNSAALIRFESQNEAWVRPGIMLYGVSPIESISALSLGLRPVMTLKSEIIATQDLNAGDRVGYGGTYTAQSN' A
#
# COMPACT_ATOMS: atom_id res chain seq x y z
N VAL A 1 7.74 -21.62 -21.52
CA VAL A 1 6.91 -21.59 -20.28
C VAL A 1 7.37 -20.41 -19.44
N SER A 2 6.45 -19.60 -18.91
CA SER A 2 6.79 -18.46 -18.05
C SER A 2 6.70 -18.87 -16.57
N LYS A 3 7.67 -18.49 -15.73
CA LYS A 3 7.67 -18.87 -14.29
C LYS A 3 7.88 -17.68 -13.35
N SER A 4 8.45 -16.58 -13.83
CA SER A 4 8.75 -15.42 -12.98
C SER A 4 7.60 -14.42 -12.84
N ASN A 5 7.12 -14.21 -11.61
CA ASN A 5 6.29 -13.05 -11.22
C ASN A 5 7.16 -11.92 -10.62
N SER A 6 6.56 -10.82 -10.13
CA SER A 6 7.34 -9.71 -9.56
C SER A 6 8.33 -10.12 -8.47
N ALA A 7 7.93 -11.01 -7.55
CA ALA A 7 8.82 -11.42 -6.45
C ALA A 7 9.94 -12.34 -6.95
N ALA A 8 9.63 -13.26 -7.87
CA ALA A 8 10.61 -14.16 -8.46
C ALA A 8 11.70 -13.41 -9.24
N LEU A 9 11.33 -12.34 -9.96
CA LEU A 9 12.28 -11.50 -10.70
C LEU A 9 13.31 -10.79 -9.81
N ILE A 10 12.96 -10.52 -8.55
CA ILE A 10 13.87 -9.84 -7.60
C ILE A 10 14.69 -10.84 -6.78
N ARG A 11 14.09 -11.97 -6.39
CA ARG A 11 14.74 -12.95 -5.50
C ARG A 11 15.68 -13.91 -6.22
N PHE A 12 15.40 -14.20 -7.48
CA PHE A 12 16.17 -15.13 -8.27
C PHE A 12 16.74 -14.36 -9.45
N GLU A 13 18.06 -14.40 -9.63
CA GLU A 13 18.68 -13.96 -10.87
C GLU A 13 18.02 -14.75 -12.00
N SER A 14 17.14 -14.09 -12.76
CA SER A 14 16.39 -14.75 -13.81
C SER A 14 17.39 -15.16 -14.88
N GLN A 15 17.81 -16.42 -14.84
CA GLN A 15 18.60 -16.99 -15.93
C GLN A 15 17.73 -16.99 -17.19
N ASN A 16 17.93 -16.00 -18.07
CA ASN A 16 17.47 -15.98 -19.45
C ASN A 16 16.01 -16.45 -19.69
N GLU A 17 15.06 -16.10 -18.82
CA GLU A 17 13.65 -16.43 -19.08
C GLU A 17 13.10 -15.51 -20.18
N ALA A 18 12.80 -16.09 -21.34
CA ALA A 18 12.25 -15.35 -22.48
C ALA A 18 10.89 -14.69 -22.21
N TRP A 19 10.17 -15.09 -21.16
CA TRP A 19 8.82 -14.59 -20.87
C TRP A 19 8.53 -14.51 -19.37
N VAL A 20 8.28 -13.29 -18.88
CA VAL A 20 8.03 -12.97 -17.47
C VAL A 20 6.62 -12.42 -17.26
N ARG A 21 6.07 -12.52 -16.04
CA ARG A 21 4.73 -12.03 -15.67
C ARG A 21 4.80 -11.09 -14.45
N PRO A 22 5.47 -9.93 -14.56
CA PRO A 22 5.43 -8.94 -13.49
C PRO A 22 3.99 -8.46 -13.29
N GLY A 23 3.58 -8.39 -12.04
CA GLY A 23 2.27 -7.88 -11.62
C GLY A 23 2.47 -6.63 -10.76
N ILE A 24 2.56 -6.83 -9.44
CA ILE A 24 2.57 -5.75 -8.44
C ILE A 24 3.65 -4.67 -8.66
N MET A 25 4.83 -5.03 -9.20
CA MET A 25 5.91 -4.07 -9.46
C MET A 25 5.62 -3.10 -10.61
N LEU A 26 4.72 -3.48 -11.54
CA LEU A 26 4.24 -2.57 -12.59
C LEU A 26 3.48 -1.38 -12.01
N TYR A 27 2.93 -1.53 -10.80
CA TYR A 27 2.22 -0.47 -10.08
C TYR A 27 3.14 0.32 -9.13
N GLY A 28 4.45 0.09 -9.22
CA GLY A 28 5.42 0.80 -8.39
C GLY A 28 5.54 0.30 -6.96
N VAL A 29 5.06 -0.92 -6.68
CA VAL A 29 5.04 -1.52 -5.35
C VAL A 29 6.11 -2.60 -5.26
N SER A 30 6.89 -2.59 -4.17
CA SER A 30 7.87 -3.64 -3.94
C SER A 30 7.16 -4.98 -3.71
N PRO A 31 7.57 -6.05 -4.41
CA PRO A 31 7.05 -7.38 -4.15
C PRO A 31 7.67 -8.03 -2.91
N ILE A 32 8.72 -7.43 -2.32
CA ILE A 32 9.46 -7.96 -1.17
C ILE A 32 9.35 -6.97 -0.01
N GLU A 33 8.77 -7.41 1.11
CA GLU A 33 8.53 -6.57 2.29
C GLU A 33 9.79 -5.87 2.82
N SER A 34 10.93 -6.57 2.84
CA SER A 34 12.20 -6.03 3.34
C SER A 34 12.96 -5.13 2.36
N ILE A 35 12.46 -4.95 1.12
CA ILE A 35 13.12 -4.14 0.10
C ILE A 35 12.17 -3.01 -0.29
N SER A 36 12.64 -1.76 -0.23
CA SER A 36 11.82 -0.62 -0.63
C SER A 36 11.55 -0.62 -2.15
N ALA A 37 10.39 -0.09 -2.56
CA ALA A 37 10.10 0.10 -3.99
C ALA A 37 11.12 1.04 -4.65
N LEU A 38 11.55 2.08 -3.93
CA LEU A 38 12.53 3.07 -4.39
C LEU A 38 13.89 2.44 -4.70
N SER A 39 14.40 1.55 -3.84
CA SER A 39 15.67 0.84 -4.06
C SER A 39 15.63 -0.10 -5.27
N LEU A 40 14.45 -0.53 -5.70
CA LEU A 40 14.24 -1.31 -6.93
C LEU A 40 14.02 -0.42 -8.17
N GLY A 41 14.12 0.91 -8.04
CA GLY A 41 13.83 1.86 -9.11
C GLY A 41 12.36 1.92 -9.50
N LEU A 42 11.46 1.42 -8.66
CA LEU A 42 10.02 1.41 -8.91
C LEU A 42 9.40 2.75 -8.52
N ARG A 43 8.48 3.25 -9.37
CA ARG A 43 7.75 4.49 -9.14
C ARG A 43 6.28 4.18 -8.83
N PRO A 44 5.76 4.51 -7.63
CA PRO A 44 4.34 4.38 -7.31
C PRO A 44 3.47 5.12 -8.33
N VAL A 45 2.44 4.44 -8.84
CA VAL A 45 1.54 4.99 -9.88
C VAL A 45 0.15 5.32 -9.37
N MET A 46 -0.13 5.04 -8.09
CA MET A 46 -1.44 5.29 -7.46
C MET A 46 -1.29 6.27 -6.29
N THR A 47 -2.26 7.17 -6.14
CA THR A 47 -2.34 8.10 -5.01
C THR A 47 -3.79 8.18 -4.54
N LEU A 48 -4.03 7.93 -3.25
CA LEU A 48 -5.33 8.17 -2.63
C LEU A 48 -5.38 9.61 -2.11
N LYS A 49 -6.48 10.32 -2.40
CA LYS A 49 -6.72 11.69 -1.94
C LYS A 49 -8.14 11.81 -1.39
N SER A 50 -8.32 12.69 -0.41
CA SER A 50 -9.60 13.06 0.18
C SER A 50 -9.53 14.49 0.71
N GLU A 51 -10.64 15.02 1.21
CA GLU A 51 -10.75 16.34 1.83
C GLU A 51 -11.64 16.30 3.08
N ILE A 52 -11.43 17.26 3.99
CA ILE A 52 -12.31 17.44 5.14
C ILE A 52 -13.59 18.12 4.65
N ILE A 53 -14.71 17.42 4.76
CA ILE A 53 -16.02 17.94 4.37
C ILE A 53 -16.83 18.50 5.56
N ALA A 54 -16.42 18.18 6.79
CA ALA A 54 -17.09 18.63 8.01
C ALA A 54 -16.13 18.59 9.22
N THR A 55 -16.33 19.52 10.14
CA THR A 55 -15.68 19.56 11.46
C THR A 55 -16.74 19.71 12.53
N GLN A 56 -16.53 19.08 13.68
CA GLN A 56 -17.43 19.12 14.83
C GLN A 56 -16.60 19.16 16.10
N ASP A 57 -17.01 20.00 17.05
CA ASP A 57 -16.44 20.00 18.40
C ASP A 57 -17.15 18.93 19.24
N LEU A 58 -16.36 18.10 19.92
CA LEU A 58 -16.86 17.02 20.78
C LEU A 58 -16.60 17.37 22.24
N ASN A 59 -17.52 16.93 23.10
CA ASN A 59 -17.33 16.96 24.53
C ASN A 59 -16.76 15.64 25.03
N ALA A 60 -16.07 15.67 26.17
CA ALA A 60 -15.69 14.46 26.90
C ALA A 60 -16.93 13.57 27.14
N GLY A 61 -16.87 12.31 26.68
CA GLY A 61 -17.97 11.34 26.74
C GLY A 61 -18.74 11.15 25.43
N ASP A 62 -18.61 12.06 24.45
CA ASP A 62 -19.24 11.89 23.13
C ASP A 62 -18.65 10.69 22.38
N ARG A 63 -19.48 9.99 21.59
CA ARG A 63 -19.10 8.75 20.88
C ARG A 63 -19.18 8.92 19.37
N VAL A 64 -18.19 8.38 18.65
CA VAL A 64 -18.07 8.50 17.17
C VAL A 64 -18.02 7.13 16.50
N GLY A 65 -18.62 7.05 15.31
CA GLY A 65 -18.69 5.83 14.49
C GLY A 65 -19.87 4.93 14.85
N TYR A 66 -20.22 4.02 13.94
CA TYR A 66 -21.26 3.03 14.21
C TYR A 66 -20.88 2.17 15.42
N GLY A 67 -21.81 1.99 16.35
CA GLY A 67 -21.56 1.29 17.62
C GLY A 67 -20.77 2.09 18.67
N GLY A 68 -20.32 3.32 18.33
CA GLY A 68 -19.67 4.24 19.26
C GLY A 68 -18.38 3.68 19.87
N THR A 69 -17.56 2.97 19.10
CA THR A 69 -16.33 2.33 19.61
C THR A 69 -15.25 3.34 20.01
N TYR A 70 -15.33 4.56 19.50
CA TYR A 70 -14.53 5.69 19.94
C TYR A 70 -15.35 6.57 20.90
N THR A 71 -14.73 6.97 22.02
CA THR A 71 -15.28 7.94 22.99
C THR A 71 -14.26 9.06 23.18
N ALA A 72 -14.68 10.31 22.98
CA ALA A 72 -13.86 11.49 23.25
C ALA A 72 -13.51 11.56 24.75
N GLN A 73 -12.22 11.71 25.07
CA GLN A 73 -11.73 11.72 26.46
C GLN A 73 -11.62 13.13 27.05
N SER A 74 -11.46 14.14 26.20
CA SER A 74 -11.32 15.55 26.54
C SER A 74 -11.85 16.39 25.39
N ASN A 75 -12.11 17.67 25.68
CA ASN A 75 -12.39 18.69 24.67
C ASN A 75 -11.09 19.18 24.02
#